data_AF-A0A8S1E8E3-F1
#
_entry.id   AF-A0A8S1E8E3-F1
#
_cell.length_a   1.000
_cell.length_b   1.000
_cell.length_c   1.000
_cell.angle_alpha   90.00
_cell.angle_beta   90.00
_cell.angle_gamma   90.00
#
_symmetry.space_group_name_H-M   'P 1'
#
loop_
_entity.id
_entity.type
_entity.pdbx_description
1 polymer ?
#
loop_
_entity_poly.entity_id
_entity_poly.type
_entity_poly.pdbx_seq_one_letter_code
_entity_poly.pdbx_strand_id
1 'polypeptide(L)'
;MRLFTSFLLFLIYKGGRANENPEEISECLKKCLTPMAKLERSFSYVFNNFEKVCDLLEDSAFCARKCSQEDQRKFYQYTTFYRIYCVDYEEELQEHLTCIAKAAKEADNVCKDKCRNAHKVEKTASKEARMKKDCLTIECTTICYFDELAEECPEAKDALMKVNIGQIHSLTASIHPLTMEKMEPECRNIHNTDYMRTKLQSSTSSLLLDHNGNENTETEQ
;
A
#
# COMPACT_ATOMS: atom_id res chain seq x y z
N MET A 1 16.95 -6.11 -6.26
CA MET A 1 15.50 -5.81 -6.12
C MET A 1 14.96 -6.40 -4.81
N ARG A 2 15.48 -5.98 -3.64
CA ARG A 2 15.23 -6.63 -2.32
C ARG A 2 14.91 -5.65 -1.16
N LEU A 3 14.70 -4.36 -1.43
CA LEU A 3 14.66 -3.33 -0.37
C LEU A 3 13.26 -2.77 -0.04
N PHE A 4 12.28 -2.89 -0.94
CA PHE A 4 10.95 -2.29 -0.73
C PHE A 4 10.01 -3.16 0.11
N THR A 5 10.21 -4.47 0.10
CA THR A 5 9.29 -5.43 0.73
C THR A 5 9.49 -5.60 2.23
N SER A 6 10.65 -5.19 2.74
CA SER A 6 10.86 -5.12 4.19
C SER A 6 10.22 -3.86 4.78
N PHE A 7 9.97 -2.81 4.00
CA PHE A 7 9.87 -1.43 4.51
C PHE A 7 8.50 -1.02 5.07
N LEU A 8 7.38 -1.45 4.45
CA LEU A 8 6.04 -1.27 5.03
C LEU A 8 5.89 -2.05 6.37
N LEU A 9 6.60 -3.17 6.50
CA LEU A 9 6.71 -3.93 7.75
C LEU A 9 7.77 -3.36 8.70
N PHE A 10 8.87 -2.82 8.19
CA PHE A 10 9.95 -2.25 9.00
C PHE A 10 9.53 -0.95 9.68
N LEU A 11 8.67 -0.15 9.02
CA LEU A 11 8.14 1.09 9.58
C LEU A 11 7.14 0.82 10.71
N ILE A 12 6.31 -0.21 10.59
CA ILE A 12 5.44 -0.66 11.68
C ILE A 12 6.27 -1.27 12.83
N TYR A 13 7.34 -2.02 12.52
CA TYR A 13 8.16 -2.69 13.54
C TYR A 13 9.09 -1.76 14.32
N LYS A 14 9.60 -0.67 13.71
CA LYS A 14 10.61 0.20 14.34
C LYS A 14 10.07 1.50 14.90
N GLY A 15 8.77 1.77 14.75
CA GLY A 15 8.12 2.99 15.27
C GLY A 15 8.04 3.07 16.79
N GLY A 16 8.21 1.97 17.54
CA GLY A 16 7.96 1.99 18.98
C GLY A 16 8.74 0.96 19.79
N ARG A 17 10.07 1.01 19.78
CA ARG A 17 10.92 0.49 20.86
C ARG A 17 12.36 1.00 20.72
N ALA A 18 12.72 1.94 21.59
CA ALA A 18 14.11 2.07 22.02
C ALA A 18 14.42 0.81 22.84
N ASN A 19 15.49 0.09 22.48
CA ASN A 19 15.88 -1.22 23.01
C ASN A 19 14.87 -2.35 22.80
N GLU A 20 15.00 -3.07 21.68
CA GLU A 20 14.80 -4.52 21.66
C GLU A 20 15.52 -5.09 20.43
N ASN A 21 16.10 -6.29 20.58
CA ASN A 21 16.68 -7.06 19.49
C ASN A 21 15.69 -7.12 18.31
N PRO A 22 16.16 -7.17 17.05
CA PRO A 22 15.26 -7.55 15.96
C PRO A 22 14.67 -8.91 16.32
N GLU A 23 13.40 -8.95 16.72
CA GLU A 23 12.70 -10.18 17.07
C GLU A 23 12.85 -11.15 15.90
N GLU A 24 13.60 -12.21 16.14
CA GLU A 24 13.95 -13.19 15.13
C GLU A 24 12.67 -13.90 14.69
N ILE A 25 12.36 -13.86 13.38
CA ILE A 25 11.21 -14.56 12.82
C ILE A 25 11.38 -16.04 13.12
N SER A 26 10.41 -16.65 13.82
CA SER A 26 10.49 -18.06 14.18
C SER A 26 10.59 -18.95 12.94
N GLU A 27 11.23 -20.12 13.05
CA GLU A 27 11.31 -21.07 11.94
C GLU A 27 9.93 -21.54 11.46
N CYS A 28 8.93 -21.59 12.35
CA CYS A 28 7.54 -21.87 11.98
C CYS A 28 6.99 -20.77 11.07
N LEU A 29 7.08 -19.51 11.51
CA LEU A 29 6.57 -18.37 10.75
C LEU A 29 7.31 -18.21 9.42
N LYS A 30 8.63 -18.37 9.42
CA LYS A 30 9.46 -18.30 8.22
C LYS A 30 9.05 -19.33 7.18
N LYS A 31 8.76 -20.57 7.59
CA LYS A 31 8.25 -21.62 6.70
C LYS A 31 6.93 -21.19 6.05
N CYS A 32 6.01 -20.65 6.82
CA CYS A 32 4.69 -20.23 6.32
C CYS A 32 4.75 -18.94 5.47
N LEU A 33 5.72 -18.05 5.70
CA LEU A 33 5.90 -16.84 4.89
C LEU A 33 6.70 -17.06 3.61
N THR A 34 7.49 -18.13 3.53
CA THR A 34 8.38 -18.40 2.37
C THR A 34 7.66 -18.41 1.02
N PRO A 35 6.47 -19.03 0.87
CA PRO A 35 5.72 -18.98 -0.39
C PRO A 35 5.35 -17.53 -0.76
N MET A 36 4.81 -16.77 0.19
CA MET A 36 4.43 -15.36 -0.01
C MET A 36 5.63 -14.46 -0.31
N ALA A 37 6.79 -14.71 0.30
CA ALA A 37 7.99 -13.92 0.12
C ALA A 37 8.61 -14.03 -1.28
N LYS A 38 8.26 -15.07 -2.05
CA LYS A 38 8.71 -15.29 -3.43
C LYS A 38 7.87 -14.55 -4.46
N LEU A 39 6.67 -14.10 -4.08
CA LEU A 39 5.80 -13.36 -4.98
C LEU A 39 6.38 -11.99 -5.28
N GLU A 40 6.23 -11.55 -6.52
CA GLU A 40 6.51 -10.17 -6.87
C GLU A 40 5.49 -9.26 -6.16
N ARG A 41 5.98 -8.15 -5.59
CA ARG A 41 5.13 -7.14 -4.95
C ARG A 41 4.92 -5.97 -5.90
N SER A 42 3.99 -6.16 -6.82
CA SER A 42 3.51 -5.16 -7.77
C SER A 42 2.01 -5.38 -7.98
N PHE A 43 1.27 -4.30 -8.24
CA PHE A 43 -0.17 -4.40 -8.46
C PHE A 43 -0.47 -5.21 -9.73
N SER A 44 0.33 -5.02 -10.78
CA SER A 44 0.24 -5.78 -12.02
C SER A 44 0.40 -7.27 -11.75
N TYR A 45 1.43 -7.69 -11.01
CA TYR A 45 1.61 -9.11 -10.70
C TYR A 45 0.43 -9.66 -9.89
N VAL A 46 0.00 -8.95 -8.84
CA VAL A 46 -1.10 -9.41 -7.97
C VAL A 46 -2.38 -9.58 -8.76
N PHE A 47 -2.83 -8.56 -9.49
CA PHE A 47 -4.12 -8.63 -10.18
C PHE A 47 -4.10 -9.53 -11.42
N ASN A 48 -2.97 -9.67 -12.11
CA ASN A 48 -2.85 -10.62 -13.23
C ASN A 48 -2.66 -12.07 -12.77
N ASN A 49 -2.43 -12.32 -11.48
CA ASN A 49 -2.29 -13.66 -10.90
C ASN A 49 -3.20 -13.82 -9.67
N PHE A 50 -4.36 -13.15 -9.65
CA PHE A 50 -5.16 -12.92 -8.45
C PHE A 50 -5.52 -14.23 -7.73
N GLU A 51 -6.17 -15.17 -8.41
CA GLU A 51 -6.54 -16.49 -7.85
C GLU A 51 -5.34 -17.20 -7.24
N LYS A 52 -4.24 -17.32 -8.00
CA LYS A 52 -3.01 -17.97 -7.53
C LYS A 52 -2.40 -17.28 -6.30
N VAL A 53 -2.46 -15.94 -6.23
CA VAL A 53 -1.96 -15.18 -5.07
C VAL A 53 -2.84 -15.43 -3.85
N CYS A 54 -4.16 -15.48 -4.03
CA CYS A 54 -5.11 -15.73 -2.96
C CYS A 54 -5.04 -17.19 -2.46
N ASP A 55 -4.92 -18.18 -3.34
CA ASP A 55 -4.68 -19.59 -2.98
C ASP A 55 -3.41 -19.74 -2.14
N LEU A 56 -2.31 -19.11 -2.58
CA LEU A 56 -1.04 -19.15 -1.84
C LEU A 56 -1.15 -18.46 -0.47
N LEU A 57 -1.94 -17.39 -0.37
CA LEU A 57 -2.20 -16.74 0.90
C LEU A 57 -2.98 -17.66 1.84
N GLU A 58 -4.02 -18.33 1.34
CA GLU A 58 -4.82 -19.28 2.11
C GLU A 58 -3.98 -20.46 2.62
N ASP A 59 -3.19 -21.09 1.75
CA ASP A 59 -2.28 -22.17 2.12
C ASP A 59 -1.27 -21.73 3.19
N SER A 60 -0.73 -20.53 3.02
CA SER A 60 0.23 -19.94 3.96
C SER A 60 -0.44 -19.61 5.30
N ALA A 61 -1.70 -19.16 5.29
CA ALA A 61 -2.50 -18.92 6.49
C ALA A 61 -2.83 -20.23 7.20
N PHE A 62 -3.19 -21.29 6.47
CA PHE A 62 -3.41 -22.62 7.03
C PHE A 62 -2.15 -23.20 7.67
N CYS A 63 -0.97 -22.98 7.07
CA CYS A 63 0.31 -23.26 7.69
C CYS A 63 0.49 -22.51 9.01
N ALA A 64 0.24 -21.19 9.01
CA ALA A 64 0.46 -20.32 10.17
C ALA A 64 -0.43 -20.66 11.37
N ARG A 65 -1.62 -21.25 11.16
CA ARG A 65 -2.51 -21.74 12.25
C ARG A 65 -1.83 -22.73 13.20
N LYS A 66 -0.76 -23.40 12.76
CA LYS A 66 0.04 -24.35 13.55
C LYS A 66 1.17 -23.67 14.34
N CYS A 67 1.44 -22.40 14.09
CA CYS A 67 2.44 -21.62 14.81
C CYS A 67 1.85 -20.98 16.08
N SER A 68 2.71 -20.34 16.88
CA SER A 68 2.29 -19.62 18.09
C SER A 68 1.28 -18.51 17.77
N GLN A 69 0.48 -18.08 18.74
CA GLN A 69 -0.45 -16.95 18.54
C GLN A 69 0.29 -15.66 18.13
N GLU A 70 1.51 -15.47 18.64
CA GLU A 70 2.34 -14.33 18.25
C GLU A 70 2.76 -14.42 16.78
N ASP A 71 3.21 -15.59 16.32
CA ASP A 71 3.54 -15.82 14.92
C ASP A 71 2.32 -15.70 14.00
N GLN A 72 1.14 -16.11 14.45
CA GLN A 72 -0.11 -15.91 13.71
C GLN A 72 -0.41 -14.42 13.52
N ARG A 73 -0.28 -13.60 14.58
CA ARG A 73 -0.43 -12.13 14.47
C ARG A 73 0.60 -11.54 13.51
N LYS A 74 1.87 -11.94 13.63
CA LYS A 74 2.95 -11.51 12.74
C LYS A 74 2.66 -11.91 11.30
N PHE A 75 2.20 -13.13 11.05
CA PHE A 75 1.81 -13.60 9.72
C PHE A 75 0.79 -12.65 9.08
N TYR A 76 -0.31 -12.35 9.78
CA TYR A 76 -1.34 -11.44 9.28
C TYR A 76 -0.82 -10.02 9.01
N GLN A 77 0.13 -9.53 9.82
CA GLN A 77 0.80 -8.26 9.55
C GLN A 77 1.69 -8.34 8.30
N TYR A 78 2.46 -9.42 8.15
CA TYR A 78 3.38 -9.64 7.02
C TYR A 78 2.65 -9.78 5.68
N THR A 79 1.42 -10.28 5.71
CA THR A 79 0.61 -10.55 4.52
C THR A 79 -0.50 -9.54 4.27
N THR A 80 -0.59 -8.45 5.05
CA THR A 80 -1.64 -7.41 4.89
C THR A 80 -1.81 -6.95 3.44
N PHE A 81 -0.71 -6.76 2.70
CA PHE A 81 -0.77 -6.34 1.29
C PHE A 81 -1.56 -7.31 0.41
N TYR A 82 -1.52 -8.62 0.67
CA TYR A 82 -2.29 -9.59 -0.12
C TYR A 82 -3.68 -9.81 0.48
N ARG A 83 -3.75 -9.91 1.83
CA ARG A 83 -4.99 -10.17 2.56
C ARG A 83 -6.06 -9.14 2.27
N ILE A 84 -5.68 -7.87 2.10
CA ILE A 84 -6.67 -6.84 1.88
C ILE A 84 -7.45 -7.03 0.58
N TYR A 85 -6.80 -7.52 -0.48
CA TYR A 85 -7.47 -7.76 -1.76
C TYR A 85 -8.11 -9.15 -1.81
N CYS A 86 -7.45 -10.17 -1.25
CA CYS A 86 -7.88 -11.57 -1.34
C CYS A 86 -8.88 -12.01 -0.27
N VAL A 87 -9.09 -11.23 0.79
CA VAL A 87 -9.94 -11.62 1.92
C VAL A 87 -10.82 -10.47 2.36
N ASP A 88 -10.23 -9.31 2.62
CA ASP A 88 -10.97 -8.22 3.28
C ASP A 88 -11.92 -7.48 2.30
N TYR A 89 -11.60 -7.47 1.00
CA TYR A 89 -12.35 -6.75 -0.05
C TYR A 89 -12.48 -7.54 -1.36
N GLU A 90 -12.42 -8.87 -1.31
CA GLU A 90 -12.50 -9.71 -2.51
C GLU A 90 -13.81 -9.50 -3.28
N GLU A 91 -14.94 -9.52 -2.56
CA GLU A 91 -16.28 -9.38 -3.14
C GLU A 91 -16.45 -8.01 -3.81
N GLU A 92 -16.02 -6.92 -3.17
CA GLU A 92 -16.10 -5.58 -3.75
C GLU A 92 -15.19 -5.39 -4.97
N LEU A 93 -14.09 -6.14 -5.07
CA LEU A 93 -13.16 -6.03 -6.20
C LEU A 93 -13.51 -6.96 -7.34
N GLN A 94 -14.24 -8.06 -7.09
CA GLN A 94 -14.47 -9.15 -8.03
C GLN A 94 -14.97 -8.67 -9.40
N GLU A 95 -15.95 -7.76 -9.40
CA GLU A 95 -16.54 -7.21 -10.64
C GLU A 95 -15.57 -6.31 -11.42
N HIS A 96 -14.52 -5.82 -10.78
CA HIS A 96 -13.56 -4.85 -11.32
C HIS A 96 -12.20 -5.46 -11.66
N LEU A 97 -11.91 -6.69 -11.21
CA LEU A 97 -10.58 -7.32 -11.34
C LEU A 97 -10.04 -7.29 -12.77
N THR A 98 -10.89 -7.52 -13.77
CA THR A 98 -10.46 -7.52 -15.18
C THR A 98 -9.96 -6.15 -15.64
N CYS A 99 -10.63 -5.07 -15.23
CA CYS A 99 -10.19 -3.72 -15.57
C CYS A 99 -8.91 -3.38 -14.81
N ILE A 100 -8.92 -3.57 -13.49
CA ILE A 100 -7.81 -3.25 -12.62
C ILE A 100 -6.54 -3.98 -13.07
N ALA A 101 -6.63 -5.27 -13.42
CA ALA A 101 -5.50 -6.05 -13.90
C ALA A 101 -4.86 -5.49 -15.18
N LYS A 102 -5.67 -4.95 -16.10
CA LYS A 102 -5.18 -4.29 -17.33
C LYS A 102 -4.49 -2.97 -17.03
N ALA A 103 -5.10 -2.12 -16.19
CA ALA A 103 -4.57 -0.82 -15.81
C ALA A 103 -3.29 -0.92 -14.95
N ALA A 104 -3.19 -1.96 -14.11
CA ALA A 104 -2.16 -2.08 -13.09
C ALA A 104 -0.73 -2.07 -13.61
N LYS A 105 -0.48 -2.52 -14.86
CA LYS A 105 0.87 -2.48 -15.44
C LYS A 105 1.35 -1.05 -15.68
N GLU A 106 0.47 -0.19 -16.19
CA GLU A 106 0.82 1.20 -16.44
C GLU A 106 0.94 1.97 -15.12
N ALA A 107 -0.01 1.77 -14.21
CA ALA A 107 0.06 2.32 -12.87
C ALA A 107 1.37 1.94 -12.15
N ASP A 108 1.82 0.68 -12.28
CA ASP A 108 3.11 0.24 -11.74
C ASP A 108 4.30 1.03 -12.30
N ASN A 109 4.32 1.33 -13.61
CA ASN A 109 5.40 2.07 -14.24
C ASN A 109 5.39 3.53 -13.78
N VAL A 110 4.24 4.20 -13.92
CA VAL A 110 4.06 5.62 -13.60
C VAL A 110 4.35 5.88 -12.13
N CYS A 111 3.73 5.12 -11.22
CA CYS A 111 3.83 5.38 -9.78
C CYS A 111 5.20 5.04 -9.21
N LYS A 112 5.87 3.99 -9.70
CA LYS A 112 7.24 3.68 -9.27
C LYS A 112 8.19 4.81 -9.65
N ASP A 113 8.09 5.34 -10.86
CA ASP A 113 8.97 6.41 -11.31
C ASP A 113 8.64 7.75 -10.63
N LYS A 114 7.37 8.13 -10.58
CA LYS A 114 6.90 9.37 -9.93
C LYS A 114 7.33 9.44 -8.46
N CYS A 115 6.99 8.42 -7.67
CA CYS A 115 7.16 8.49 -6.22
C CYS A 115 8.58 8.17 -5.75
N ARG A 116 9.30 7.28 -6.44
CA ARG A 116 10.69 6.98 -6.08
C ARG A 116 11.63 8.15 -6.34
N ASN A 117 11.40 8.89 -7.43
CA ASN A 117 12.22 10.05 -7.78
C ASN A 117 11.91 11.26 -6.88
N ALA A 118 10.65 11.45 -6.49
CA ALA A 118 10.22 12.56 -5.62
C ALA A 118 10.89 12.53 -4.23
N HIS A 119 11.21 11.33 -3.70
CA HIS A 119 11.68 11.17 -2.33
C HIS A 119 12.98 10.34 -2.24
N LYS A 120 13.87 10.52 -3.20
CA LYS A 120 15.17 9.84 -3.22
C LYS A 120 15.95 10.07 -1.92
N VAL A 121 16.31 8.96 -1.26
CA VAL A 121 17.07 8.98 0.00
C VAL A 121 18.57 8.89 -0.29
N GLU A 122 19.33 9.83 0.24
CA GLU A 122 20.79 9.77 0.18
C GLU A 122 21.34 8.62 1.04
N LYS A 123 22.45 8.02 0.60
CA LYS A 123 23.05 6.89 1.33
C LYS A 123 23.51 7.27 2.75
N THR A 124 23.87 8.53 2.94
CA THR A 124 24.37 9.15 4.17
C THR A 124 23.26 9.73 5.05
N ALA A 125 22.00 9.67 4.63
CA ALA A 125 20.89 10.22 5.41
C ALA A 125 20.78 9.55 6.78
N SER A 126 20.43 10.34 7.80
CA SER A 126 20.15 9.82 9.14
C SER A 126 18.97 8.86 9.11
N LYS A 127 18.85 8.03 10.16
CA LYS A 127 17.72 7.09 10.30
C LYS A 127 16.37 7.81 10.26
N GLU A 128 16.27 8.96 10.92
CA GLU A 128 15.08 9.80 10.99
C GLU A 128 14.74 10.41 9.62
N ALA A 129 15.72 10.98 8.92
CA ALA A 129 15.53 11.54 7.59
C ALA A 129 15.12 10.47 6.57
N ARG A 130 15.68 9.27 6.67
CA ARG A 130 15.27 8.11 5.86
C ARG A 130 13.81 7.76 6.14
N MET A 131 13.46 7.54 7.41
CA MET A 131 12.09 7.19 7.83
C MET A 131 11.05 8.20 7.32
N LYS A 132 11.32 9.50 7.45
CA LYS A 132 10.48 10.57 6.92
C LYS A 132 10.27 10.44 5.40
N LYS A 133 11.34 10.23 4.63
CA LYS A 133 11.25 10.06 3.17
C LYS A 133 10.50 8.79 2.77
N ASP A 134 10.63 7.73 3.56
CA ASP A 134 9.90 6.48 3.30
C ASP A 134 8.39 6.65 3.55
N CYS A 135 7.99 7.36 4.60
CA CYS A 135 6.58 7.69 4.84
C CYS A 135 6.00 8.58 3.74
N LEU A 136 6.75 9.59 3.25
CA LEU A 136 6.36 10.39 2.09
C LEU A 136 6.24 9.56 0.81
N THR A 137 7.14 8.59 0.62
CA THR A 137 7.06 7.66 -0.52
C THR A 137 5.80 6.81 -0.45
N ILE A 138 5.45 6.31 0.74
CA ILE A 138 4.21 5.53 0.96
C ILE A 138 2.99 6.38 0.63
N GLU A 139 2.91 7.60 1.17
CA GLU A 139 1.83 8.54 0.87
C GLU A 139 1.68 8.74 -0.64
N CYS A 140 2.77 9.09 -1.33
CA CYS A 140 2.78 9.29 -2.77
C CYS A 140 2.31 8.04 -3.53
N THR A 141 2.86 6.86 -3.21
CA THR A 141 2.50 5.62 -3.91
C THR A 141 1.03 5.27 -3.70
N THR A 142 0.51 5.46 -2.48
CA THR A 142 -0.89 5.17 -2.15
C THR A 142 -1.83 6.05 -2.98
N ILE A 143 -1.54 7.35 -3.03
CA ILE A 143 -2.33 8.30 -3.83
C ILE A 143 -2.20 7.99 -5.33
N CYS A 144 -0.98 7.79 -5.81
CA CYS A 144 -0.74 7.55 -7.23
C CYS A 144 -1.44 6.28 -7.73
N TYR A 145 -1.30 5.14 -7.04
CA TYR A 145 -1.98 3.91 -7.49
C TYR A 145 -3.50 4.04 -7.43
N PHE A 146 -4.04 4.78 -6.46
CA PHE A 146 -5.47 5.05 -6.44
C PHE A 146 -5.90 5.85 -7.68
N ASP A 147 -5.18 6.93 -8.01
CA ASP A 147 -5.53 7.79 -9.15
C ASP A 147 -5.43 7.04 -10.48
N GLU A 148 -4.27 6.42 -10.76
CA GLU A 148 -4.04 5.73 -12.03
C GLU A 148 -5.05 4.58 -12.24
N LEU A 149 -5.39 3.85 -11.18
CA LEU A 149 -6.38 2.77 -11.28
C LEU A 149 -7.82 3.30 -11.35
N ALA A 150 -8.16 4.38 -10.64
CA ALA A 150 -9.50 4.95 -10.66
C ALA A 150 -9.79 5.74 -11.95
N GLU A 151 -8.76 6.30 -12.58
CA GLU A 151 -8.86 6.97 -13.89
C GLU A 151 -9.13 5.95 -15.00
N GLU A 152 -8.34 4.87 -15.04
CA GLU A 152 -8.50 3.80 -16.04
C GLU A 152 -9.70 2.89 -15.77
N CYS A 153 -10.11 2.75 -14.50
CA CYS A 153 -11.26 1.96 -14.07
C CYS A 153 -12.24 2.78 -13.20
N PRO A 154 -13.00 3.73 -13.77
CA PRO A 154 -13.88 4.62 -13.01
C PRO A 154 -14.93 3.90 -12.16
N GLU A 155 -15.47 2.78 -12.65
CA GLU A 155 -16.45 1.97 -11.93
C GLU A 155 -15.86 1.33 -10.66
N ALA A 156 -14.54 1.11 -10.63
CA ALA A 156 -13.83 0.52 -9.49
C ALA A 156 -13.47 1.55 -8.42
N LYS A 157 -13.67 2.85 -8.67
CA LYS A 157 -13.16 3.94 -7.82
C LYS A 157 -13.62 3.81 -6.36
N ASP A 158 -14.90 3.51 -6.14
CA ASP A 158 -15.45 3.39 -4.78
C ASP A 158 -14.92 2.15 -4.06
N ALA A 159 -14.75 1.03 -4.77
CA ALA A 159 -14.11 -0.17 -4.23
C ALA A 159 -12.64 0.10 -3.85
N LEU A 160 -11.88 0.75 -4.74
CA LEU A 160 -10.49 1.12 -4.49
C LEU A 160 -10.35 2.11 -3.32
N MET A 161 -11.29 3.05 -3.17
CA MET A 161 -11.33 3.95 -2.02
C MET A 161 -11.56 3.17 -0.72
N LYS A 162 -12.55 2.28 -0.69
CA LYS A 162 -12.81 1.41 0.48
C LYS A 162 -11.59 0.59 0.86
N VAL A 163 -10.91 -0.02 -0.12
CA VAL A 163 -9.67 -0.77 0.10
C VAL A 163 -8.59 0.09 0.75
N ASN A 164 -8.31 1.27 0.21
CA ASN A 164 -7.27 2.16 0.75
C ASN A 164 -7.58 2.59 2.20
N ILE A 165 -8.83 2.97 2.47
CA ILE A 165 -9.29 3.35 3.81
C ILE A 165 -9.23 2.16 4.77
N GLY A 166 -9.67 0.98 4.32
CA GLY A 166 -9.58 -0.28 5.06
C GLY A 166 -8.14 -0.63 5.42
N GLN A 167 -7.19 -0.40 4.50
CA GLN A 167 -5.77 -0.64 4.74
C GLN A 167 -5.26 0.23 5.87
N ILE A 168 -5.58 1.53 5.83
CA ILE A 168 -5.17 2.48 6.85
C ILE A 168 -5.74 2.06 8.21
N HIS A 169 -7.02 1.70 8.29
CA HIS A 169 -7.63 1.23 9.53
C HIS A 169 -6.96 -0.05 10.06
N SER A 170 -6.72 -1.05 9.21
CA SER A 170 -6.06 -2.29 9.62
C SER A 170 -4.64 -2.04 10.13
N LEU A 171 -3.90 -1.10 9.53
CA LEU A 171 -2.55 -0.76 9.94
C LEU A 171 -2.56 0.04 11.25
N THR A 172 -3.39 1.06 11.36
CA THR A 172 -3.51 1.92 12.55
C THR A 172 -3.95 1.12 13.78
N ALA A 173 -4.87 0.16 13.62
CA ALA A 173 -5.31 -0.71 14.72
C ALA A 173 -4.19 -1.56 15.33
N SER A 174 -3.09 -1.77 14.60
CA SER A 174 -1.93 -2.55 15.08
C SER A 174 -0.89 -1.70 15.81
N ILE A 175 -1.05 -0.38 15.86
CA ILE A 175 -0.08 0.57 16.43
C ILE A 175 -0.57 1.04 17.81
N HIS A 176 0.30 0.95 18.82
CA HIS A 176 -0.01 1.48 20.14
C HIS A 176 -0.15 3.02 20.09
N PRO A 177 -1.14 3.64 20.76
CA PRO A 177 -1.36 5.10 20.69
C PRO A 177 -0.12 5.94 21.01
N LEU A 178 0.59 5.61 22.10
CA LEU A 178 1.85 6.28 22.48
C LEU A 178 2.96 6.15 21.43
N THR A 179 2.93 5.09 20.62
CA THR A 179 3.86 4.93 19.51
C THR A 179 3.48 5.88 18.37
N MET A 180 2.18 5.99 18.06
CA MET A 180 1.67 6.89 17.04
C MET A 180 1.96 8.36 17.35
N GLU A 181 1.81 8.79 18.61
CA GLU A 181 2.12 10.16 19.05
C GLU A 181 3.59 10.55 18.84
N LYS A 182 4.50 9.59 18.97
CA LYS A 182 5.96 9.78 18.84
C LYS A 182 6.46 9.69 17.40
N MET A 183 5.63 9.29 16.45
CA MET A 183 6.01 9.23 15.03
C MET A 183 6.19 10.63 14.46
N GLU A 184 7.07 10.79 13.47
CA GLU A 184 7.16 12.02 12.70
C GLU A 184 5.82 12.35 11.99
N PRO A 185 5.50 13.64 11.77
CA PRO A 185 4.23 14.05 11.16
C PRO A 185 3.91 13.31 9.85
N GLU A 186 4.90 13.15 8.96
CA GLU A 186 4.73 12.46 7.67
C GLU A 186 4.33 10.98 7.85
N CYS A 187 4.83 10.33 8.90
CA CYS A 187 4.47 8.95 9.20
C CYS A 187 3.12 8.86 9.92
N ARG A 188 2.73 9.86 10.72
CA ARG A 188 1.37 9.91 11.29
C ARG A 188 0.31 10.10 10.22
N ASN A 189 0.61 10.89 9.19
CA ASN A 189 -0.33 11.20 8.12
C ASN A 189 -0.82 9.95 7.37
N ILE A 190 0.07 9.02 7.03
CA ILE A 190 -0.29 7.77 6.34
C ILE A 190 -1.16 6.83 7.20
N HIS A 191 -1.25 7.08 8.51
CA HIS A 191 -2.11 6.36 9.45
C HIS A 191 -3.39 7.13 9.81
N ASN A 192 -3.49 8.39 9.38
CA ASN A 192 -4.64 9.25 9.62
C ASN A 192 -5.67 9.06 8.49
N THR A 193 -6.78 8.40 8.82
CA THR A 193 -7.85 8.11 7.88
C THR A 193 -8.41 9.36 7.21
N ASP A 194 -8.67 10.44 7.96
CA ASP A 194 -9.29 11.64 7.39
C ASP A 194 -8.33 12.40 6.48
N TYR A 195 -7.06 12.44 6.86
CA TYR A 195 -6.01 13.01 6.02
C TYR A 195 -5.91 12.27 4.68
N MET A 196 -5.75 10.95 4.71
CA MET A 196 -5.60 10.15 3.50
C MET A 196 -6.88 10.12 2.66
N ARG A 197 -8.06 10.06 3.28
CA ARG A 197 -9.34 10.17 2.57
C ARG A 197 -9.43 11.48 1.79
N THR A 198 -9.09 12.60 2.44
CA THR A 198 -9.09 13.92 1.80
C THR A 198 -8.13 13.96 0.62
N LYS A 199 -6.91 13.40 0.79
CA LYS A 199 -5.92 13.32 -0.29
C LYS A 199 -6.44 12.53 -1.48
N LEU A 200 -6.93 11.31 -1.26
CA LEU A 200 -7.47 10.44 -2.30
C LEU A 200 -8.65 11.09 -3.03
N GLN A 201 -9.55 11.77 -2.32
CA GLN A 201 -10.67 12.50 -2.93
C GLN A 201 -10.23 13.73 -3.73
N SER A 202 -9.25 14.48 -3.21
CA SER A 202 -8.76 15.71 -3.85
C SER A 202 -7.97 15.44 -5.13
N SER A 203 -7.28 14.30 -5.20
CA SER A 203 -6.39 13.95 -6.31
C SER A 203 -7.17 13.70 -7.61
N THR A 204 -8.43 13.25 -7.52
CA THR A 204 -9.31 13.09 -8.69
C THR A 204 -9.99 14.38 -9.15
N SER A 205 -10.06 15.42 -8.30
CA SER A 205 -10.73 16.69 -8.65
C SER A 205 -9.84 17.64 -9.46
N SER A 206 -8.53 17.43 -9.45
CA SER A 206 -7.58 18.26 -10.21
C SER A 206 -7.56 17.96 -11.71
N LEU A 207 -8.15 16.86 -12.18
CA LEU A 207 -8.25 16.52 -13.61
C LEU A 207 -9.51 17.09 -14.31
N LEU A 208 -10.50 17.58 -13.55
CA LEU A 208 -11.75 18.14 -14.12
C LEU A 208 -11.70 19.65 -14.35
N LEU A 209 -10.62 20.35 -13.97
CA LEU A 209 -10.51 21.80 -14.13
C LEU A 209 -9.64 22.24 -15.32
N ASP A 210 -8.92 21.34 -15.98
CA ASP A 210 -8.02 21.70 -17.09
C ASP A 210 -8.62 21.51 -18.50
N HIS A 211 -9.93 21.21 -18.62
CA HIS A 211 -10.58 21.05 -19.93
C HIS A 211 -11.67 22.09 -20.31
N ASN A 212 -11.85 23.17 -19.55
CA ASN A 212 -12.73 24.28 -19.92
C ASN A 212 -11.96 25.60 -20.18
N GLY A 213 -10.86 25.52 -20.91
CA GLY A 213 -10.04 26.66 -21.29
C GLY A 213 -9.67 26.68 -22.77
N ASN A 214 -10.65 26.46 -23.67
CA ASN A 214 -10.48 26.82 -25.07
C ASN A 214 -11.85 27.02 -25.74
N GLU A 215 -12.52 28.14 -25.43
CA GLU A 215 -13.54 28.68 -26.33
C GLU A 215 -12.88 29.67 -27.29
N ASN A 216 -13.00 29.30 -28.56
CA ASN A 216 -12.58 29.99 -29.77
C ASN A 216 -12.93 31.48 -29.75
N THR A 217 -11.95 32.34 -30.01
CA THR A 217 -12.18 33.65 -30.62
C THR A 217 -11.45 33.73 -31.96
N GLU A 218 -12.10 33.17 -32.98
CA GLU A 218 -12.06 33.62 -34.38
C GLU A 218 -13.53 33.53 -34.83
N THR A 219 -14.23 34.60 -35.23
CA THR A 219 -14.04 35.28 -36.51
C THR A 219 -14.89 36.57 -36.58
N GLU A 220 -14.28 37.59 -37.20
CA GLU A 220 -14.85 38.53 -38.21
C GLU A 220 -16.02 39.47 -37.86
N GLN A 221 -15.70 40.78 -37.76
CA GLN A 221 -16.03 41.78 -38.80
C GLN A 221 -15.08 42.98 -38.73
#